data_AF-A0A7X3QDK1-F1
#
_entry.id   AF-A0A7X3QDK1-F1
#
_cell.length_a   1.000
_cell.length_b   1.000
_cell.length_c   1.000
_cell.angle_alpha   90.00
_cell.angle_beta   90.00
_cell.angle_gamma   90.00
#
_symmetry.space_group_name_H-M   'P 1'
#
loop_
_entity.id
_entity.type
_entity.pdbx_description
1 polymer ?
#
loop_
_entity_poly.entity_id
_entity_poly.type
_entity_poly.pdbx_seq_one_letter_code
_entity_poly.pdbx_strand_id
1 'polypeptide(L)'
;MLLLGTVFSLVDPARGALGVQPEIAEMHQRLRAGFARLQADLLLAGSGPQAGAVAPLARLRAPVLPALVGHRHPATAGTTFTADALTVLYVPPGAAAAELASAFSGLPGDVPLAASGDRCPPGVTTCGFEANSLALAFDAAGRSDIVRVLQISAGALRLRSVGEGPAEPFAAGSAIVPLAVRGYSHDRAAAELRYQNGWVTDAPVVDNVVGVSIRYYGRPAHSVDVRAVAATAPCLAAMLATAPDSDAGPVQPEQELTADVLTDGPWCGGRLLFDVDLFRVRRVRVELRLQASDVRHRGRDPGLFHRPGSARHNLAPDLFGVIEVTPRSAAGW
;
A
#
# COMPACT_ATOMS: atom_id res chain seq x y z
N MET A 1 -38.45 -18.51 51.63
CA MET A 1 -37.49 -19.12 50.66
C MET A 1 -37.88 -18.86 49.20
N LEU A 2 -38.33 -17.64 48.86
CA LEU A 2 -38.65 -17.24 47.46
C LEU A 2 -37.75 -16.11 46.94
N LEU A 3 -37.13 -15.35 47.84
CA LEU A 3 -36.23 -14.23 47.51
C LEU A 3 -34.81 -14.66 47.08
N LEU A 4 -34.34 -15.86 47.45
CA LEU A 4 -33.04 -16.36 46.97
C LEU A 4 -33.10 -16.83 45.51
N GLY A 5 -34.22 -17.44 45.06
CA GLY A 5 -34.33 -17.99 43.70
C GLY A 5 -34.26 -16.91 42.60
N THR A 6 -34.86 -15.74 42.83
CA THR A 6 -34.86 -14.61 41.90
C THR A 6 -33.50 -13.92 41.78
N VAL A 7 -32.67 -13.96 42.83
CA VAL A 7 -31.30 -13.44 42.77
C VAL A 7 -30.40 -14.38 41.97
N PHE A 8 -30.56 -15.70 42.14
CA PHE A 8 -29.77 -16.69 41.38
C PHE A 8 -30.13 -16.73 39.88
N SER A 9 -31.38 -16.45 39.49
CA SER A 9 -31.79 -16.40 38.07
C SER A 9 -31.23 -15.19 37.30
N LEU A 10 -30.82 -14.12 37.98
CA LEU A 10 -30.20 -12.94 37.35
C LEU A 10 -28.66 -13.04 37.30
N VAL A 11 -28.06 -13.76 38.25
CA VAL A 11 -26.61 -13.88 38.37
C VAL A 11 -25.99 -14.74 37.26
N ASP A 12 -26.72 -15.73 36.75
CA ASP A 12 -26.22 -16.64 35.71
C ASP A 12 -26.06 -16.00 34.32
N PRO A 13 -27.07 -15.28 33.76
CA PRO A 13 -26.88 -14.53 32.51
C PRO A 13 -25.85 -13.40 32.64
N ALA A 14 -25.73 -12.79 33.84
CA ALA A 14 -24.70 -11.78 34.10
C ALA A 14 -23.28 -12.36 34.07
N ARG A 15 -23.06 -13.58 34.60
CA ARG A 15 -21.75 -14.27 34.53
C ARG A 15 -21.39 -14.68 33.11
N GLY A 16 -22.37 -15.12 32.32
CA GLY A 16 -22.16 -15.44 30.90
C GLY A 16 -21.79 -14.21 30.07
N ALA A 17 -22.51 -13.10 30.28
CA ALA A 17 -22.18 -11.83 29.64
C ALA A 17 -20.76 -11.37 30.02
N LEU A 18 -20.41 -11.34 31.31
CA LEU A 18 -19.09 -10.91 31.77
C LEU A 18 -17.93 -11.77 31.26
N GLY A 19 -18.18 -13.04 30.92
CA GLY A 19 -17.16 -13.95 30.39
C GLY A 19 -16.78 -13.67 28.93
N VAL A 20 -17.70 -13.16 28.10
CA VAL A 20 -17.47 -12.95 26.66
C VAL A 20 -17.21 -11.49 26.29
N GLN A 21 -17.66 -10.53 27.11
CA GLN A 21 -17.43 -9.10 26.85
C GLN A 21 -15.95 -8.75 26.66
N PRO A 22 -14.98 -9.29 27.43
CA PRO A 22 -13.57 -9.00 27.22
C PRO A 22 -13.06 -9.43 25.84
N GLU A 23 -13.46 -10.62 25.38
CA GLU A 23 -13.09 -11.17 24.07
C GLU A 23 -13.63 -10.29 22.93
N ILE A 24 -14.91 -9.91 23.00
CA ILE A 24 -15.51 -9.00 22.01
C ILE A 24 -14.79 -7.64 22.01
N ALA A 25 -14.51 -7.08 23.19
CA ALA A 25 -13.80 -5.82 23.32
C ALA A 25 -12.38 -5.89 22.71
N GLU A 26 -11.66 -6.99 22.95
CA GLU A 26 -10.35 -7.26 22.35
C GLU A 26 -10.44 -7.34 20.82
N MET A 27 -11.40 -8.09 20.26
CA MET A 27 -11.63 -8.17 18.81
C MET A 27 -11.87 -6.77 18.21
N HIS A 28 -12.68 -5.94 18.86
CA HIS A 28 -12.90 -4.55 18.43
C HIS A 28 -11.64 -3.67 18.55
N GLN A 29 -10.79 -3.87 19.56
CA GLN A 29 -9.52 -3.13 19.69
C GLN A 29 -8.54 -3.52 18.58
N ARG A 30 -8.40 -4.81 18.30
CA ARG A 30 -7.55 -5.33 17.22
C ARG A 30 -8.02 -4.87 15.85
N LEU A 31 -9.32 -4.93 15.58
CA LEU A 31 -9.90 -4.41 14.34
C LEU A 31 -9.56 -2.91 14.16
N ARG A 32 -9.73 -2.12 15.23
CA ARG A 32 -9.38 -0.69 15.21
C ARG A 32 -7.89 -0.47 14.97
N ALA A 33 -7.01 -1.23 15.62
CA ALA A 33 -5.56 -1.12 15.44
C ALA A 33 -5.14 -1.45 14.01
N GLY A 34 -5.65 -2.55 13.44
CA GLY A 34 -5.40 -2.94 12.06
C GLY A 34 -5.85 -1.88 11.06
N PHE A 35 -7.09 -1.38 11.20
CA PHE A 35 -7.59 -0.34 10.32
C PHE A 35 -6.89 1.00 10.49
N ALA A 36 -6.57 1.42 11.72
CA ALA A 36 -5.85 2.67 11.93
C ALA A 36 -4.51 2.66 11.19
N ARG A 37 -3.80 1.53 11.20
CA ARG A 37 -2.53 1.37 10.50
C ARG A 37 -2.70 1.36 8.97
N LEU A 38 -3.62 0.55 8.44
CA LEU A 38 -3.94 0.51 7.01
C LEU A 38 -4.39 1.88 6.48
N GLN A 39 -5.29 2.54 7.19
CA GLN A 39 -5.83 3.85 6.82
C GLN A 39 -4.75 4.93 6.81
N ALA A 40 -3.85 4.95 7.80
CA ALA A 40 -2.77 5.92 7.85
C ALA A 40 -1.85 5.81 6.62
N ASP A 41 -1.45 4.60 6.23
CA ASP A 41 -0.60 4.39 5.06
C ASP A 41 -1.36 4.67 3.75
N LEU A 42 -2.61 4.22 3.61
CA LEU A 42 -3.43 4.47 2.41
C LEU A 42 -3.72 5.97 2.19
N LEU A 43 -3.87 6.75 3.25
CA LEU A 43 -4.04 8.21 3.15
C LEU A 43 -2.78 8.91 2.63
N LEU A 44 -1.60 8.35 2.91
CA LEU A 44 -0.31 8.85 2.43
C LEU A 44 0.02 8.37 1.01
N ALA A 45 -0.66 7.34 0.49
CA ALA A 45 -0.35 6.78 -0.81
C ALA A 45 -0.19 7.89 -1.86
N GLY A 46 0.91 7.82 -2.62
CA GLY A 46 1.25 8.74 -3.70
C GLY A 46 1.64 10.15 -3.28
N SER A 47 1.82 10.44 -1.98
CA SER A 47 2.39 11.71 -1.53
C SER A 47 3.80 11.90 -2.11
N GLY A 48 4.10 13.15 -2.49
CA GLY A 48 5.41 13.57 -3.01
C GLY A 48 6.24 14.36 -1.96
N PRO A 49 7.46 14.76 -2.33
CA PRO A 49 8.36 15.52 -1.43
C PRO A 49 7.84 16.94 -1.16
N GLN A 50 8.18 17.51 0.01
CA GLN A 50 7.66 18.82 0.47
C GLN A 50 8.37 20.04 -0.14
N ALA A 51 9.60 19.89 -0.67
CA ALA A 51 10.41 20.99 -1.19
C ALA A 51 11.01 20.66 -2.57
N GLY A 52 10.98 21.63 -3.49
CA GLY A 52 11.58 21.53 -4.83
C GLY A 52 10.96 20.48 -5.77
N ALA A 53 9.74 20.02 -5.49
CA ALA A 53 9.19 18.78 -6.04
C ALA A 53 8.85 18.83 -7.55
N VAL A 54 9.52 17.95 -8.29
CA VAL A 54 9.12 17.45 -9.61
C VAL A 54 7.92 16.52 -9.42
N ALA A 55 6.70 17.06 -9.44
CA ALA A 55 5.41 16.33 -9.41
C ALA A 55 5.12 15.43 -8.17
N PRO A 56 3.83 15.16 -7.85
CA PRO A 56 3.46 14.13 -6.87
C PRO A 56 3.92 12.73 -7.30
N LEU A 57 4.27 11.84 -6.36
CA LEU A 57 4.68 10.45 -6.65
C LEU A 57 3.62 9.71 -7.49
N ALA A 58 2.35 10.00 -7.22
CA ALA A 58 1.22 9.43 -7.97
C ALA A 58 1.29 9.67 -9.48
N ARG A 59 2.05 10.68 -9.97
CA ARG A 59 2.27 10.93 -11.40
C ARG A 59 3.32 9.99 -12.01
N LEU A 60 4.31 9.62 -11.22
CA LEU A 60 5.43 8.80 -11.66
C LEU A 60 5.12 7.31 -11.58
N ARG A 61 4.27 6.90 -10.62
CA ARG A 61 3.96 5.50 -10.37
C ARG A 61 2.60 5.36 -9.69
N ALA A 62 1.90 4.26 -9.99
CA ALA A 62 0.67 3.92 -9.29
C ALA A 62 0.94 3.80 -7.77
N PRO A 63 0.22 4.56 -6.93
CA PRO A 63 0.54 4.65 -5.50
C PRO A 63 0.04 3.45 -4.69
N VAL A 64 -0.89 2.67 -5.25
CA VAL A 64 -1.42 1.45 -4.66
C VAL A 64 -1.33 0.33 -5.69
N LEU A 65 -0.76 -0.80 -5.29
CA LEU A 65 -0.56 -1.98 -6.13
C LEU A 65 -1.31 -3.17 -5.51
N PRO A 66 -2.03 -4.00 -6.29
CA PRO A 66 -2.77 -5.16 -5.81
C PRO A 66 -1.87 -6.38 -5.64
N ALA A 67 -0.66 -6.17 -5.11
CA ALA A 67 0.34 -7.19 -4.93
C ALA A 67 1.34 -6.75 -3.86
N LEU A 68 2.08 -7.70 -3.30
CA LEU A 68 3.26 -7.40 -2.50
C LEU A 68 4.43 -7.02 -3.40
N VAL A 69 5.02 -5.85 -3.16
CA VAL A 69 6.26 -5.42 -3.82
C VAL A 69 7.34 -5.19 -2.76
N GLY A 70 8.51 -5.74 -3.00
CA GLY A 70 9.67 -5.58 -2.13
C GLY A 70 10.77 -6.56 -2.48
N HIS A 71 11.77 -6.67 -1.62
CA HIS A 71 12.91 -7.54 -1.90
C HIS A 71 12.59 -9.04 -1.94
N ARG A 72 11.70 -9.52 -1.05
CA ARG A 72 11.25 -10.91 -1.05
C ARG A 72 10.21 -11.20 -2.13
N HIS A 73 9.60 -10.16 -2.66
CA HIS A 73 8.57 -10.21 -3.69
C HIS A 73 8.95 -9.25 -4.81
N PRO A 74 10.02 -9.56 -5.58
CA PRO A 74 10.36 -8.76 -6.74
C PRO A 74 9.16 -8.81 -7.67
N ALA A 75 8.69 -7.65 -8.14
CA ALA A 75 7.65 -7.64 -9.16
C ALA A 75 8.28 -8.23 -10.43
N THR A 76 7.95 -9.49 -10.73
CA THR A 76 8.24 -10.09 -12.03
C THR A 76 7.34 -9.43 -13.08
N ALA A 77 7.62 -9.66 -14.37
CA ALA A 77 6.77 -9.14 -15.42
C ALA A 77 5.30 -9.56 -15.19
N GLY A 78 4.42 -8.55 -15.03
CA GLY A 78 3.07 -8.71 -14.54
C GLY A 78 3.01 -8.67 -13.01
N THR A 79 2.49 -7.58 -12.43
CA THR A 79 1.99 -7.62 -11.05
C THR A 79 0.88 -8.66 -10.99
N THR A 80 1.13 -9.81 -10.38
CA THR A 80 0.08 -10.80 -10.15
C THR A 80 -0.91 -10.20 -9.17
N PHE A 81 -2.11 -9.87 -9.63
CA PHE A 81 -3.18 -9.39 -8.77
C PHE A 81 -3.44 -10.41 -7.64
N THR A 82 -3.48 -9.92 -6.41
CA THR A 82 -3.84 -10.68 -5.21
C THR A 82 -4.99 -10.00 -4.50
N ALA A 83 -6.07 -10.73 -4.24
CA ALA A 83 -7.28 -10.17 -3.63
C ALA A 83 -7.14 -9.84 -2.13
N ASP A 84 -6.06 -10.31 -1.50
CA ASP A 84 -5.79 -10.26 -0.07
C ASP A 84 -4.40 -9.70 0.27
N ALA A 85 -3.74 -9.08 -0.70
CA ALA A 85 -2.55 -8.29 -0.44
C ALA A 85 -2.52 -6.99 -1.26
N LEU A 86 -1.91 -5.96 -0.69
CA LEU A 86 -1.68 -4.69 -1.36
C LEU A 86 -0.33 -4.10 -0.97
N THR A 87 0.23 -3.26 -1.83
CA THR A 87 1.38 -2.40 -1.52
C THR A 87 1.01 -0.94 -1.72
N VAL A 88 1.41 -0.10 -0.77
CA VAL A 88 1.30 1.35 -0.82
C VAL A 88 2.68 1.96 -1.00
N LEU A 89 2.79 2.92 -1.93
CA LEU A 89 3.99 3.68 -2.22
C LEU A 89 3.75 5.15 -1.87
N TYR A 90 4.67 5.77 -1.13
CA TYR A 90 4.62 7.20 -0.83
C TYR A 90 5.98 7.77 -0.47
N VAL A 91 6.17 9.08 -0.65
CA VAL A 91 7.34 9.79 -0.13
C VAL A 91 7.09 10.15 1.34
N PRO A 92 7.96 9.77 2.29
CA PRO A 92 7.79 10.09 3.71
C PRO A 92 7.61 11.59 3.97
N PRO A 93 6.77 11.99 4.94
CA PRO A 93 6.65 13.39 5.34
C PRO A 93 8.01 13.97 5.76
N GLY A 94 8.30 15.21 5.37
CA GLY A 94 9.60 15.85 5.65
C GLY A 94 10.72 15.50 4.68
N ALA A 95 10.54 14.50 3.81
CA ALA A 95 11.53 14.16 2.79
C ALA A 95 11.53 15.18 1.64
N ALA A 96 12.72 15.38 1.07
CA ALA A 96 12.95 16.27 -0.06
C ALA A 96 13.48 15.49 -1.27
N ALA A 97 13.36 16.09 -2.45
CA ALA A 97 14.01 15.57 -3.64
C ALA A 97 15.47 16.02 -3.70
N ALA A 98 16.35 15.08 -4.06
CA ALA A 98 17.72 15.36 -4.47
C ALA A 98 17.88 15.13 -5.98
N GLU A 99 18.99 15.58 -6.54
CA GLU A 99 19.32 15.44 -7.95
C GLU A 99 20.63 14.65 -8.08
N LEU A 100 20.72 13.76 -9.06
CA LEU A 100 21.93 12.97 -9.32
C LEU A 100 22.97 13.86 -10.02
N ALA A 101 24.19 13.94 -9.48
CA ALA A 101 25.30 14.65 -10.14
C ALA A 101 25.97 13.84 -11.25
N SER A 102 25.77 12.52 -11.26
CA SER A 102 26.30 11.63 -12.29
C SER A 102 25.24 10.62 -12.74
N ALA A 103 25.50 9.96 -13.86
CA ALA A 103 24.60 8.91 -14.33
C ALA A 103 24.55 7.71 -13.36
N PHE A 104 23.39 7.07 -13.27
CA PHE A 104 23.17 5.84 -12.52
C PHE A 104 22.61 4.76 -13.45
N SER A 105 23.39 3.69 -13.67
CA SER A 105 23.05 2.58 -14.58
C SER A 105 22.24 1.46 -13.94
N GLY A 106 21.90 1.57 -12.65
CA GLY A 106 21.19 0.54 -11.90
C GLY A 106 22.08 -0.43 -11.13
N LEU A 107 23.36 -0.54 -11.50
CA LEU A 107 24.34 -1.39 -10.81
C LEU A 107 24.76 -0.81 -9.46
N PRO A 108 25.23 -1.64 -8.51
CA PRO A 108 25.75 -1.16 -7.23
C PRO A 108 26.90 -0.16 -7.43
N GLY A 109 26.75 1.07 -6.93
CA GLY A 109 27.78 2.10 -7.08
C GLY A 109 27.53 3.34 -6.25
N ASP A 110 28.58 4.13 -6.03
CA ASP A 110 28.49 5.44 -5.38
C ASP A 110 28.05 6.49 -6.40
N VAL A 111 26.91 7.11 -6.14
CA VAL A 111 26.31 8.12 -7.02
C VAL A 111 26.34 9.46 -6.28
N PRO A 112 27.18 10.41 -6.68
CA PRO A 112 27.16 11.76 -6.11
C PRO A 112 25.80 12.41 -6.37
N LEU A 113 25.34 13.15 -5.36
CA LEU A 113 24.20 14.05 -5.47
C LEU A 113 24.71 15.42 -5.91
N ALA A 114 23.98 16.08 -6.79
CA ALA A 114 24.23 17.49 -7.08
C ALA A 114 24.13 18.27 -5.77
N ALA A 115 24.97 19.29 -5.58
CA ALA A 115 24.93 20.12 -4.38
C ALA A 115 23.50 20.62 -4.19
N SER A 116 22.81 20.01 -3.24
CA SER A 116 21.43 20.35 -2.92
C SER A 116 21.48 21.76 -2.35
N GLY A 117 21.14 22.76 -3.16
CA GLY A 117 20.85 24.11 -2.65
C GLY A 117 19.63 24.07 -1.72
N ASP A 118 18.76 25.06 -1.80
CA ASP A 118 17.56 25.20 -0.93
C ASP A 118 16.51 24.06 -1.04
N ARG A 119 16.78 22.99 -1.80
CA ARG A 119 15.87 21.85 -1.99
C ARG A 119 15.84 20.89 -0.80
N CYS A 120 16.93 20.76 -0.05
CA CYS A 120 16.96 19.96 1.17
C CYS A 120 16.83 20.90 2.39
N PRO A 121 15.99 20.58 3.38
CA PRO A 121 15.80 21.45 4.52
C PRO A 121 17.15 21.78 5.21
N PRO A 122 17.37 23.03 5.64
CA PRO A 122 18.61 23.40 6.31
C PRO A 122 18.82 22.52 7.56
N GLY A 123 20.03 21.95 7.69
CA GLY A 123 20.37 21.00 8.76
C GLY A 123 20.14 19.52 8.43
N VAL A 124 19.53 19.18 7.29
CA VAL A 124 19.33 17.80 6.83
C VAL A 124 20.34 17.47 5.74
N THR A 125 21.42 16.78 6.11
CA THR A 125 22.53 16.44 5.18
C THR A 125 22.19 15.36 4.17
N THR A 126 21.12 14.59 4.40
CA THR A 126 20.74 13.44 3.56
C THR A 126 19.40 13.62 2.85
N CYS A 127 18.80 14.81 2.85
CA CYS A 127 17.49 15.06 2.20
C CYS A 127 16.36 14.09 2.62
N GLY A 128 16.50 13.42 3.77
CA GLY A 128 15.59 12.39 4.27
C GLY A 128 15.95 10.95 3.86
N PHE A 129 17.08 10.70 3.21
CA PHE A 129 17.59 9.35 2.95
C PHE A 129 18.15 8.72 4.22
N GLU A 130 17.89 7.42 4.37
CA GLU A 130 18.47 6.56 5.41
C GLU A 130 19.23 5.39 4.76
N ALA A 131 20.29 4.92 5.40
CA ALA A 131 20.97 3.70 4.94
C ALA A 131 20.03 2.49 5.04
N ASN A 132 20.12 1.57 4.07
CA ASN A 132 19.24 0.42 3.89
C ASN A 132 17.76 0.75 3.62
N SER A 133 17.45 2.00 3.23
CA SER A 133 16.10 2.41 2.81
C SER A 133 15.87 2.26 1.30
N LEU A 134 14.63 2.51 0.89
CA LEU A 134 14.22 2.58 -0.51
C LEU A 134 14.13 4.03 -0.97
N ALA A 135 14.37 4.24 -2.26
CA ALA A 135 14.23 5.50 -2.94
C ALA A 135 13.61 5.27 -4.33
N LEU A 136 13.02 6.32 -4.89
CA LEU A 136 12.62 6.33 -6.29
C LEU A 136 13.56 7.26 -7.06
N ALA A 137 14.28 6.72 -8.03
CA ALA A 137 15.00 7.51 -9.01
C ALA A 137 14.11 7.71 -10.25
N PHE A 138 14.09 8.92 -10.79
CA PHE A 138 13.29 9.23 -11.97
C PHE A 138 13.85 10.41 -12.77
N ASP A 139 13.56 10.46 -14.07
CA ASP A 139 14.00 11.53 -14.95
C ASP A 139 12.85 12.46 -15.38
N ALA A 140 13.18 13.52 -16.14
CA ALA A 140 12.20 14.46 -16.68
C ALA A 140 11.24 13.80 -17.70
N ALA A 141 11.64 12.68 -18.28
CA ALA A 141 10.79 11.84 -19.11
C ALA A 141 9.96 10.86 -18.26
N GLY A 142 9.91 11.02 -16.93
CA GLY A 142 9.12 10.24 -15.96
C GLY A 142 9.37 8.74 -15.98
N ARG A 143 10.49 8.29 -16.55
CA ARG A 143 10.97 6.92 -16.30
C ARG A 143 11.35 6.85 -14.84
N SER A 144 11.00 5.76 -14.17
CA SER A 144 11.28 5.61 -12.75
C SER A 144 11.69 4.19 -12.39
N ASP A 145 12.58 4.08 -11.40
CA ASP A 145 12.97 2.81 -10.82
C ASP A 145 13.08 2.91 -9.30
N ILE A 146 12.74 1.80 -8.64
CA ILE A 146 12.87 1.68 -7.19
C ILE A 146 14.30 1.21 -6.90
N VAL A 147 15.04 2.07 -6.22
CA VAL A 147 16.44 1.83 -5.86
C VAL A 147 16.57 1.69 -4.35
N ARG A 148 17.65 1.05 -3.94
CA ARG A 148 18.06 0.89 -2.55
C ARG A 148 19.21 1.82 -2.26
N VAL A 149 19.09 2.55 -1.15
CA VAL A 149 20.22 3.27 -0.55
C VAL A 149 20.96 2.28 0.34
N LEU A 150 22.11 1.77 -0.10
CA LEU A 150 22.94 0.84 0.65
C LEU A 150 23.72 1.55 1.76
N GLN A 151 24.30 2.71 1.42
CA GLN A 151 25.09 3.54 2.33
C GLN A 151 24.93 5.01 1.95
N ILE A 152 25.20 5.88 2.90
CA ILE A 152 25.22 7.34 2.71
C ILE A 152 26.62 7.83 3.05
N SER A 153 27.20 8.63 2.16
CA SER A 153 28.49 9.31 2.36
C SER A 153 28.31 10.82 2.15
N ALA A 154 29.38 11.59 2.37
CA ALA A 154 29.34 13.04 2.21
C ALA A 154 29.01 13.42 0.75
N GLY A 155 27.75 13.78 0.49
CA GLY A 155 27.27 14.21 -0.83
C GLY A 155 27.06 13.08 -1.84
N ALA A 156 27.05 11.81 -1.43
CA ALA A 156 26.79 10.69 -2.33
C ALA A 156 25.98 9.58 -1.66
N LEU A 157 25.25 8.82 -2.48
CA LEU A 157 24.50 7.64 -2.06
C LEU A 157 25.10 6.41 -2.75
N ARG A 158 25.35 5.35 -1.98
CA ARG A 158 25.64 4.05 -2.58
C ARG A 158 24.33 3.39 -2.97
N LEU A 159 24.04 3.33 -4.26
CA LEU A 159 22.75 2.88 -4.77
C LEU A 159 22.84 1.51 -5.42
N ARG A 160 21.71 0.78 -5.42
CA ARG A 160 21.50 -0.44 -6.24
C ARG A 160 20.02 -0.56 -6.58
N SER A 161 19.67 -0.93 -7.80
CA SER A 161 18.27 -1.19 -8.16
C SER A 161 17.69 -2.37 -7.35
N VAL A 162 16.40 -2.31 -7.02
CA VAL A 162 15.73 -3.42 -6.32
C VAL A 162 15.40 -4.56 -7.29
N GLY A 163 15.03 -4.22 -8.52
CA GLY A 163 14.86 -5.17 -9.61
C GLY A 163 16.13 -5.29 -10.46
N GLU A 164 15.93 -5.64 -11.71
CA GLU A 164 16.99 -5.84 -12.69
C GLU A 164 17.55 -4.51 -13.27
N GLY A 165 17.15 -3.37 -12.71
CA GLY A 165 17.57 -2.01 -13.09
C GLY A 165 16.72 -1.34 -14.16
N PRO A 166 16.98 -0.05 -14.44
CA PRO A 166 16.32 0.66 -15.51
C PRO A 166 16.83 0.17 -16.88
N ALA A 167 16.00 0.25 -17.91
CA ALA A 167 16.38 -0.13 -19.27
C ALA A 167 17.50 0.76 -19.84
N GLU A 168 17.51 2.02 -19.43
CA GLU A 168 18.56 2.99 -19.74
C GLU A 168 19.04 3.66 -18.44
N PRO A 169 20.32 4.07 -18.35
CA PRO A 169 20.81 4.80 -17.19
C PRO A 169 20.05 6.10 -16.95
N PHE A 170 19.78 6.42 -15.69
CA PHE A 170 19.35 7.76 -15.30
C PHE A 170 20.53 8.72 -15.48
N ALA A 171 20.37 9.77 -16.27
CA ALA A 171 21.42 10.75 -16.50
C ALA A 171 21.66 11.64 -15.27
N ALA A 172 22.80 12.34 -15.24
CA ALA A 172 22.96 13.48 -14.33
C ALA A 172 21.82 14.47 -14.54
N GLY A 173 21.28 15.03 -13.45
CA GLY A 173 20.07 15.84 -13.46
C GLY A 173 18.77 15.08 -13.17
N SER A 174 18.81 13.74 -13.14
CA SER A 174 17.66 12.94 -12.71
C SER A 174 17.37 13.16 -11.22
N ALA A 175 16.11 13.12 -10.84
CA ALA A 175 15.69 13.29 -9.46
C ALA A 175 15.72 11.95 -8.70
N ILE A 176 15.94 12.03 -7.39
CA ILE A 176 15.82 10.91 -6.48
C ILE A 176 15.13 11.36 -5.19
N VAL A 177 14.18 10.56 -4.70
CA VAL A 177 13.41 10.83 -3.48
C VAL A 177 13.39 9.62 -2.56
N PRO A 178 13.41 9.78 -1.23
CA PRO A 178 13.13 8.68 -0.31
C PRO A 178 11.74 8.08 -0.58
N LEU A 179 11.63 6.76 -0.53
CA LEU A 179 10.40 6.03 -0.85
C LEU A 179 10.03 5.09 0.30
N ALA A 180 8.84 5.26 0.85
CA ALA A 180 8.21 4.27 1.70
C ALA A 180 7.43 3.27 0.84
N VAL A 181 7.72 1.99 1.08
CA VAL A 181 6.95 0.85 0.55
C VAL A 181 6.31 0.15 1.74
N ARG A 182 4.98 0.03 1.73
CA ARG A 182 4.19 -0.60 2.81
C ARG A 182 3.32 -1.69 2.20
N GLY A 183 3.67 -2.94 2.45
CA GLY A 183 2.88 -4.09 2.00
C GLY A 183 2.04 -4.64 3.14
N TYR A 184 0.82 -5.05 2.82
CA TYR A 184 -0.10 -5.75 3.72
C TYR A 184 -0.55 -7.03 3.04
N SER A 185 -0.56 -8.15 3.76
CA SER A 185 -1.04 -9.44 3.23
C SER A 185 -1.73 -10.27 4.31
N HIS A 186 -2.62 -11.14 3.86
CA HIS A 186 -3.24 -12.15 4.73
C HIS A 186 -2.41 -13.44 4.76
N ASP A 187 -1.83 -13.75 5.92
CA ASP A 187 -1.31 -15.08 6.19
C ASP A 187 -2.42 -15.96 6.75
N ARG A 188 -3.02 -16.77 5.86
CA ARG A 188 -4.09 -17.69 6.22
C ARG A 188 -3.63 -18.77 7.20
N ALA A 189 -2.38 -19.22 7.12
CA ALA A 189 -1.87 -20.29 7.97
C ALA A 189 -1.73 -19.79 9.41
N ALA A 190 -1.11 -18.62 9.60
CA ALA A 190 -0.98 -17.98 10.90
C ALA A 190 -2.27 -17.29 11.38
N ALA A 191 -3.23 -17.04 10.49
CA ALA A 191 -4.38 -16.16 10.71
C ALA A 191 -3.95 -14.75 11.12
N GLU A 192 -3.04 -14.16 10.35
CA GLU A 192 -2.48 -12.84 10.63
C GLU A 192 -2.67 -11.89 9.45
N LEU A 193 -2.99 -10.64 9.73
CA LEU A 193 -2.70 -9.54 8.81
C LEU A 193 -1.24 -9.16 9.03
N ARG A 194 -0.40 -9.38 8.02
CA ARG A 194 1.04 -9.12 8.08
C ARG A 194 1.39 -7.81 7.40
N TYR A 195 2.46 -7.19 7.88
CA TYR A 195 3.02 -5.94 7.39
C TYR A 195 4.47 -6.13 6.96
N GLN A 196 4.79 -5.56 5.80
CA GLN A 196 6.15 -5.48 5.28
C GLN A 196 6.53 -4.06 4.88
N ASN A 197 7.82 -3.73 5.02
CA ASN A 197 8.36 -2.42 4.68
C ASN A 197 9.08 -2.39 3.31
N GLY A 198 8.83 -3.40 2.46
CA GLY A 198 9.50 -3.58 1.17
C GLY A 198 10.91 -4.19 1.23
N TRP A 199 11.40 -4.60 2.42
CA TRP A 199 12.70 -5.25 2.58
C TRP A 199 12.59 -6.62 3.29
N VAL A 200 13.03 -6.69 4.56
CA VAL A 200 13.07 -7.91 5.36
C VAL A 200 11.97 -7.98 6.41
N THR A 201 11.35 -6.85 6.74
CA THR A 201 10.30 -6.82 7.75
C THR A 201 9.11 -7.61 7.25
N ASP A 202 8.69 -8.55 8.08
CA ASP A 202 7.48 -9.30 7.92
C ASP A 202 6.94 -9.56 9.33
N ALA A 203 6.01 -8.70 9.77
CA ALA A 203 5.54 -8.64 11.15
C ALA A 203 4.01 -8.70 11.22
N PRO A 204 3.41 -9.38 12.21
CA PRO A 204 1.98 -9.35 12.41
C PRO A 204 1.52 -7.96 12.85
N VAL A 205 0.47 -7.45 12.21
CA VAL A 205 -0.26 -6.24 12.62
C VAL A 205 -1.42 -6.61 13.53
N VAL A 206 -2.16 -7.63 13.12
CA VAL A 206 -3.33 -8.17 13.82
C VAL A 206 -3.34 -9.68 13.66
N ASP A 207 -3.56 -10.38 14.75
CA ASP A 207 -3.74 -11.83 14.80
C ASP A 207 -5.21 -12.22 14.72
N ASN A 208 -5.48 -13.52 14.58
CA ASN A 208 -6.83 -14.07 14.42
C ASN A 208 -7.64 -13.43 13.28
N VAL A 209 -6.95 -13.01 12.23
CA VAL A 209 -7.56 -12.55 10.98
C VAL A 209 -7.88 -13.77 10.12
N VAL A 210 -9.16 -14.00 9.89
CA VAL A 210 -9.68 -15.15 9.14
C VAL A 210 -10.16 -14.79 7.74
N GLY A 211 -10.29 -13.49 7.44
CA GLY A 211 -10.60 -13.01 6.11
C GLY A 211 -10.05 -11.61 5.88
N VAL A 212 -9.49 -11.41 4.70
CA VAL A 212 -9.11 -10.11 4.16
C VAL A 212 -9.66 -10.04 2.73
N SER A 213 -10.33 -8.95 2.40
CA SER A 213 -10.73 -8.65 1.02
C SER A 213 -10.35 -7.22 0.70
N ILE A 214 -9.65 -7.03 -0.41
CA ILE A 214 -9.25 -5.72 -0.90
C ILE A 214 -9.88 -5.52 -2.27
N ARG A 215 -10.59 -4.40 -2.43
CA ARG A 215 -11.25 -4.01 -3.67
C ARG A 215 -10.81 -2.61 -4.07
N TYR A 216 -10.69 -2.40 -5.38
CA TYR A 216 -10.20 -1.17 -5.97
C TYR A 216 -11.33 -0.53 -6.76
N TYR A 217 -11.50 0.78 -6.59
CA TYR A 217 -12.52 1.55 -7.29
C TYR A 217 -11.85 2.72 -7.99
N GLY A 218 -12.27 2.97 -9.23
CA GLY A 218 -11.67 3.99 -10.07
C GLY A 218 -12.56 4.42 -11.21
N ARG A 219 -12.09 5.39 -11.99
CA ARG A 219 -12.81 5.86 -13.18
C ARG A 219 -12.79 4.78 -14.29
N PRO A 220 -13.84 4.66 -15.10
CA PRO A 220 -13.81 3.79 -16.28
C PRO A 220 -12.79 4.27 -17.32
N ALA A 221 -12.21 3.35 -18.11
CA ALA A 221 -11.12 3.62 -19.05
C ALA A 221 -11.44 4.73 -20.05
N HIS A 222 -12.67 4.74 -20.59
CA HIS A 222 -13.15 5.74 -21.56
C HIS A 222 -13.40 7.14 -20.99
N SER A 223 -13.30 7.31 -19.66
CA SER A 223 -13.44 8.62 -18.99
C SER A 223 -12.10 9.24 -18.60
N VAL A 224 -10.98 8.60 -18.97
CA VAL A 224 -9.64 9.10 -18.73
C VAL A 224 -9.22 9.97 -19.91
N ASP A 225 -8.89 11.23 -19.63
CA ASP A 225 -8.20 12.08 -20.61
C ASP A 225 -6.77 11.55 -20.80
N VAL A 226 -6.64 10.74 -21.85
CA VAL A 226 -5.41 10.15 -22.37
C VAL A 226 -4.28 11.18 -22.47
N ARG A 227 -4.57 12.42 -22.90
CA ARG A 227 -3.56 13.48 -23.03
C ARG A 227 -3.14 14.02 -21.66
N ALA A 228 -4.07 14.17 -20.72
CA ALA A 228 -3.76 14.59 -19.35
C ALA A 228 -2.95 13.52 -18.59
N VAL A 229 -3.23 12.23 -18.82
CA VAL A 229 -2.46 11.14 -18.20
C VAL A 229 -1.12 10.91 -18.91
N ALA A 230 -1.03 11.09 -20.23
CA ALA A 230 0.24 11.10 -20.96
C ALA A 230 1.17 12.24 -20.48
N ALA A 231 0.64 13.44 -20.24
CA ALA A 231 1.40 14.57 -19.73
C ALA A 231 1.94 14.36 -18.28
N THR A 232 1.43 13.35 -17.56
CA THR A 232 1.75 13.15 -16.13
C THR A 232 2.38 11.79 -15.83
N ALA A 233 2.11 10.74 -16.61
CA ALA A 233 2.71 9.42 -16.55
C ALA A 233 3.35 9.08 -17.91
N PRO A 234 4.65 9.34 -18.10
CA PRO A 234 5.26 9.23 -19.42
C PRO A 234 5.35 7.80 -19.98
N CYS A 235 5.34 6.79 -19.11
CA CYS A 235 5.20 5.40 -19.54
C CYS A 235 3.87 5.18 -20.27
N LEU A 236 2.81 5.89 -19.86
CA LEU A 236 1.53 5.88 -20.55
C LEU A 236 1.56 6.75 -21.82
N ALA A 237 2.27 7.88 -21.83
CA ALA A 237 2.43 8.71 -23.02
C ALA A 237 3.02 7.95 -24.22
N ALA A 238 4.05 7.15 -23.98
CA ALA A 238 4.66 6.31 -25.00
C ALA A 238 3.71 5.23 -25.54
N MET A 239 2.77 4.75 -24.71
CA MET A 239 1.80 3.72 -25.09
C MET A 239 0.53 4.30 -25.74
N LEU A 240 0.14 5.51 -25.36
CA LEU A 240 -1.04 6.22 -25.89
C LEU A 240 -0.79 6.92 -27.22
N ALA A 241 0.46 7.02 -27.70
CA ALA A 241 0.78 7.55 -29.02
C ALA A 241 0.08 6.78 -30.18
N THR A 242 -0.58 5.66 -29.89
CA THR A 242 -1.35 4.82 -30.82
C THR A 242 -2.85 4.76 -30.54
N ALA A 243 -3.35 5.41 -29.47
CA ALA A 243 -4.77 5.37 -29.10
C ALA A 243 -5.58 6.48 -29.79
N PRO A 244 -6.81 6.21 -30.28
CA PRO A 244 -7.69 7.25 -30.79
C PRO A 244 -8.11 8.20 -29.67
N ASP A 245 -8.30 9.48 -30.00
CA ASP A 245 -8.76 10.50 -29.05
C ASP A 245 -10.07 10.04 -28.37
N SER A 246 -10.04 9.89 -27.04
CA SER A 246 -11.25 9.77 -26.25
C SER A 246 -11.80 11.17 -25.99
N ASP A 247 -13.00 11.46 -26.50
CA ASP A 247 -13.74 12.64 -26.08
C ASP A 247 -13.96 12.56 -24.56
N ALA A 248 -13.59 13.64 -23.85
CA ALA A 248 -13.84 13.78 -22.42
C ALA A 248 -15.36 13.84 -22.17
N GLY A 249 -15.98 12.67 -22.05
CA GLY A 249 -17.37 12.52 -21.68
C GLY A 249 -17.63 12.99 -20.24
N PRO A 250 -18.91 13.07 -19.82
CA PRO A 250 -19.26 13.42 -18.45
C PRO A 250 -18.57 12.48 -17.45
N VAL A 251 -18.15 13.02 -16.30
CA VAL A 251 -17.51 12.25 -15.22
C VAL A 251 -18.44 11.11 -14.83
N GLN A 252 -18.04 9.88 -15.14
CA GLN A 252 -18.78 8.68 -14.76
C GLN A 252 -18.49 8.30 -13.29
N PRO A 253 -19.45 7.68 -12.60
CA PRO A 253 -19.22 7.20 -11.24
C PRO A 253 -18.06 6.20 -11.19
N GLU A 254 -17.40 6.12 -10.04
CA GLU A 254 -16.36 5.10 -9.81
C GLU A 254 -16.95 3.69 -9.95
N GLN A 255 -16.23 2.82 -10.64
CA GLN A 255 -16.54 1.40 -10.78
C GLN A 255 -15.45 0.55 -10.12
N GLU A 256 -15.82 -0.66 -9.71
CA GLU A 256 -14.84 -1.64 -9.24
C GLU A 256 -13.88 -1.99 -10.41
N LEU A 257 -12.58 -1.87 -10.16
CA LEU A 257 -11.52 -2.31 -11.06
C LEU A 257 -11.18 -3.75 -10.66
N THR A 258 -11.61 -4.71 -11.48
CA THR A 258 -11.43 -6.13 -11.23
C THR A 258 -9.98 -6.57 -11.49
N ALA A 259 -9.63 -7.79 -11.09
CA ALA A 259 -8.33 -8.38 -11.40
C ALA A 259 -8.02 -8.33 -12.89
N ASP A 260 -8.99 -8.68 -13.74
CA ASP A 260 -8.83 -8.69 -15.20
C ASP A 260 -8.50 -7.30 -15.77
N VAL A 261 -9.03 -6.23 -15.17
CA VAL A 261 -8.77 -4.82 -15.57
C VAL A 261 -7.47 -4.28 -14.95
N LEU A 262 -6.92 -4.92 -13.93
CA LEU A 262 -5.67 -4.49 -13.30
C LEU A 262 -4.49 -5.35 -13.75
N THR A 263 -4.72 -6.24 -14.73
CA THR A 263 -3.71 -7.16 -15.27
C THR A 263 -3.84 -7.40 -16.78
N ASP A 264 -4.71 -6.68 -17.49
CA ASP A 264 -4.86 -6.75 -18.95
C ASP A 264 -3.75 -5.96 -19.67
N GLY A 265 -3.03 -5.12 -18.94
CA GLY A 265 -2.15 -4.12 -19.48
C GLY A 265 -2.93 -2.97 -20.12
N PRO A 266 -2.24 -1.95 -20.64
CA PRO A 266 -0.81 -1.95 -20.92
C PRO A 266 0.10 -1.86 -19.67
N TRP A 267 1.32 -2.38 -19.80
CA TRP A 267 2.28 -2.47 -18.69
C TRP A 267 3.24 -1.28 -18.65
N CYS A 268 3.39 -0.69 -17.47
CA CYS A 268 4.21 0.47 -17.17
C CYS A 268 5.28 0.16 -16.10
N GLY A 269 6.30 1.00 -16.02
CA GLY A 269 7.43 0.85 -15.11
C GLY A 269 8.65 0.24 -15.79
N GLY A 270 9.82 0.33 -15.16
CA GLY A 270 11.02 -0.38 -15.61
C GLY A 270 10.85 -1.90 -15.48
N ARG A 271 11.80 -2.59 -14.85
CA ARG A 271 11.69 -4.06 -14.70
C ARG A 271 10.74 -4.48 -13.57
N LEU A 272 10.19 -3.52 -12.81
CA LEU A 272 9.05 -3.70 -11.91
C LEU A 272 7.77 -3.20 -12.60
N LEU A 273 7.21 -4.05 -13.47
CA LEU A 273 6.04 -3.72 -14.28
C LEU A 273 4.77 -3.63 -13.44
N PHE A 274 3.83 -2.77 -13.84
CA PHE A 274 2.51 -2.62 -13.25
C PHE A 274 1.53 -2.18 -14.34
N ASP A 275 0.26 -2.56 -14.21
CA ASP A 275 -0.77 -2.16 -15.15
C ASP A 275 -1.04 -0.65 -15.07
N VAL A 276 -1.17 0.02 -16.20
CA VAL A 276 -1.54 1.45 -16.26
C VAL A 276 -2.87 1.73 -15.60
N ASP A 277 -3.78 0.76 -15.59
CA ASP A 277 -5.11 0.93 -15.01
C ASP A 277 -5.04 1.15 -13.49
N LEU A 278 -3.90 0.83 -12.86
CA LEU A 278 -3.65 1.17 -11.47
C LEU A 278 -3.58 2.69 -11.21
N PHE A 279 -3.29 3.51 -12.22
CA PHE A 279 -3.41 4.97 -12.10
C PHE A 279 -4.87 5.44 -11.99
N ARG A 280 -5.84 4.60 -12.37
CA ARG A 280 -7.28 4.92 -12.27
C ARG A 280 -7.83 4.69 -10.87
N VAL A 281 -7.10 4.00 -10.00
CA VAL A 281 -7.53 3.76 -8.61
C VAL A 281 -7.73 5.09 -7.90
N ARG A 282 -8.94 5.32 -7.39
CA ARG A 282 -9.34 6.51 -6.62
C ARG A 282 -9.74 6.16 -5.20
N ARG A 283 -10.24 4.95 -4.98
CA ARG A 283 -10.67 4.47 -3.67
C ARG A 283 -10.31 3.01 -3.50
N VAL A 284 -9.89 2.67 -2.28
CA VAL A 284 -9.56 1.31 -1.88
C VAL A 284 -10.49 0.94 -0.73
N ARG A 285 -11.20 -0.18 -0.87
CA ARG A 285 -12.02 -0.77 0.18
C ARG A 285 -11.29 -1.96 0.76
N VAL A 286 -11.13 -1.99 2.08
CA VAL A 286 -10.51 -3.10 2.80
C VAL A 286 -11.52 -3.64 3.79
N GLU A 287 -11.77 -4.94 3.70
CA GLU A 287 -12.63 -5.68 4.62
C GLU A 287 -11.76 -6.63 5.44
N LEU A 288 -11.96 -6.65 6.76
CA LEU A 288 -11.32 -7.58 7.67
C LEU A 288 -12.38 -8.38 8.42
N ARG A 289 -12.14 -9.69 8.53
CA ARG A 289 -12.91 -10.60 9.37
C ARG A 289 -11.97 -11.16 10.44
N LEU A 290 -12.28 -10.88 11.71
CA LEU A 290 -11.55 -11.37 12.87
C LEU A 290 -12.38 -12.42 13.59
N GLN A 291 -11.73 -13.42 14.16
CA GLN A 291 -12.34 -14.39 15.06
C GLN A 291 -11.90 -14.14 16.51
N ALA A 292 -12.63 -14.69 17.47
CA ALA A 292 -12.20 -14.70 18.88
C ALA A 292 -10.83 -15.38 19.03
N SER A 293 -9.94 -14.85 19.86
CA SER A 293 -8.63 -15.44 20.18
C SER A 293 -8.79 -16.80 20.85
N ASP A 294 -9.68 -16.90 21.84
CA ASP A 294 -9.94 -18.17 22.54
C ASP A 294 -11.00 -19.02 21.80
N VAL A 295 -10.63 -20.26 21.45
CA VAL A 295 -11.53 -21.23 20.84
C VAL A 295 -12.73 -21.59 21.72
N ARG A 296 -12.64 -21.39 23.04
CA ARG A 296 -13.74 -21.59 24.00
C ARG A 296 -14.86 -20.57 23.86
N HIS A 297 -14.66 -19.48 23.11
CA HIS A 297 -15.70 -18.52 22.74
C HIS A 297 -16.23 -18.75 21.32
N ARG A 298 -15.71 -19.73 20.58
CA ARG A 298 -16.13 -20.03 19.21
C ARG A 298 -17.20 -21.12 19.19
N GLY A 299 -18.34 -20.80 18.58
CA GLY A 299 -19.45 -21.73 18.40
C GLY A 299 -19.25 -22.69 17.23
N ARG A 300 -20.21 -23.57 17.01
CA ARG A 300 -20.18 -24.59 15.94
C ARG A 300 -20.78 -24.15 14.62
N ASP A 301 -21.47 -23.01 14.60
CA ASP A 301 -22.18 -22.52 13.42
C ASP A 301 -21.18 -21.94 12.39
N PRO A 302 -21.01 -22.56 11.21
CA PRO A 302 -20.09 -22.07 10.19
C PRO A 302 -20.49 -20.73 9.57
N GLY A 303 -21.74 -20.29 9.74
CA GLY A 303 -22.20 -18.96 9.32
C GLY A 303 -21.63 -17.85 10.21
N LEU A 304 -21.45 -18.12 11.51
CA LEU A 304 -20.96 -17.16 12.50
C LEU A 304 -19.45 -17.28 12.76
N PHE A 305 -18.86 -18.45 12.52
CA PHE A 305 -17.47 -18.77 12.84
C PHE A 305 -16.76 -19.36 11.63
N HIS A 306 -15.76 -18.66 11.09
CA HIS A 306 -14.94 -19.16 9.99
C HIS A 306 -14.11 -20.38 10.42
N ARG A 307 -13.63 -20.38 11.66
CA ARG A 307 -13.03 -21.56 12.31
C ARG A 307 -13.89 -21.95 13.52
N PRO A 308 -14.86 -22.85 13.35
CA PRO A 308 -15.75 -23.26 14.43
C PRO A 308 -15.00 -23.80 15.64
N GLY A 309 -15.54 -23.56 16.84
CA GLY A 309 -15.06 -24.12 18.10
C GLY A 309 -16.03 -25.11 18.71
N SER A 310 -15.94 -25.28 20.03
CA SER A 310 -16.76 -26.22 20.79
C SER A 310 -17.79 -25.55 21.71
N ALA A 311 -17.78 -24.21 21.78
CA ALA A 311 -18.59 -23.44 22.71
C ALA A 311 -20.08 -23.60 22.40
N ARG A 312 -20.89 -23.70 23.47
CA ARG A 312 -22.36 -23.71 23.38
C ARG A 312 -22.99 -22.43 23.92
N HIS A 313 -22.28 -21.74 24.82
CA HIS A 313 -22.70 -20.50 25.50
C HIS A 313 -21.51 -19.54 25.51
N ASN A 314 -21.72 -18.26 25.80
CA ASN A 314 -20.67 -17.23 25.85
C ASN A 314 -19.89 -17.13 24.54
N LEU A 315 -20.64 -17.01 23.45
CA LEU A 315 -20.16 -17.02 22.07
C LEU A 315 -19.71 -15.61 21.65
N ALA A 316 -18.51 -15.51 21.07
CA ALA A 316 -18.00 -14.30 20.43
C ALA A 316 -17.92 -14.57 18.91
N PRO A 317 -18.99 -14.29 18.14
CA PRO A 317 -18.99 -14.52 16.69
C PRO A 317 -17.91 -13.69 15.99
N ASP A 318 -17.55 -14.09 14.78
CA ASP A 318 -16.56 -13.34 14.01
C ASP A 318 -17.00 -11.88 13.83
N LEU A 319 -16.05 -10.97 14.01
CA LEU A 319 -16.26 -9.54 13.84
C LEU A 319 -15.83 -9.13 12.45
N PHE A 320 -16.72 -8.41 11.76
CA PHE A 320 -16.47 -7.86 10.43
C PHE A 320 -16.29 -6.35 10.53
N GLY A 321 -15.35 -5.84 9.75
CA GLY A 321 -15.19 -4.41 9.58
C GLY A 321 -14.83 -4.07 8.15
N VAL A 322 -15.13 -2.84 7.77
CA VAL A 322 -14.82 -2.28 6.46
C VAL A 322 -14.29 -0.87 6.64
N ILE A 323 -13.23 -0.53 5.90
CA ILE A 323 -12.83 0.86 5.65
C ILE A 323 -12.81 1.12 4.16
N GLU A 324 -13.17 2.34 3.79
CA GLU A 324 -12.98 2.87 2.44
C GLU A 324 -12.09 4.10 2.53
N VAL A 325 -11.00 4.10 1.74
CA VAL A 325 -10.00 5.17 1.77
C VAL A 325 -9.80 5.69 0.36
N THR A 326 -9.93 7.01 0.22
CA THR A 326 -9.53 7.76 -0.98
C THR A 326 -8.13 8.35 -0.73
N PRO A 327 -7.08 7.85 -1.40
CA PRO A 327 -5.75 8.41 -1.23
C PRO A 327 -5.70 9.88 -1.61
N ARG A 328 -5.02 10.71 -0.80
CA ARG A 328 -5.00 12.17 -1.04
C ARG A 328 -4.39 12.53 -2.39
N SER A 329 -3.37 11.79 -2.83
CA SER A 329 -2.73 12.05 -4.12
C SER A 329 -3.58 11.63 -5.31
N ALA A 330 -4.59 10.78 -5.11
CA ALA A 330 -5.47 10.28 -6.16
C ALA A 330 -6.66 11.23 -6.42
N ALA A 331 -7.00 12.10 -5.47
CA ALA A 331 -8.08 13.07 -5.60
C ALA A 331 -7.77 14.24 -6.57
N GLY A 332 -6.50 14.46 -6.89
CA GLY A 332 -6.06 15.55 -7.78
C GLY A 332 -6.08 15.22 -9.28
N TRP A 333 -6.71 14.12 -9.68
CA TRP A 333 -6.77 13.60 -11.06
C TRP A 333 -8.21 13.49 -11.57
#